data_AF-A0A964FTI1-F1
#
_entry.id   AF-A0A964FTI1-F1
#
_cell.length_a   1.000
_cell.length_b   1.000
_cell.length_c   1.000
_cell.angle_alpha   90.00
_cell.angle_beta   90.00
_cell.angle_gamma   90.00
#
_symmetry.space_group_name_H-M   'P 1'
#
loop_
_entity.id
_entity.type
_entity.pdbx_description
1 polymer ?
#
loop_
_entity_poly.entity_id
_entity_poly.type
_entity_poly.pdbx_seq_one_letter_code
_entity_poly.pdbx_strand_id
1 'polypeptide(L)' 'MNKIKVLFLAANPFKNLNLDVEVRSITEKIRASEHRDYLQLIPALAVRPDDLLQLLNEHKPHILHFSGHGNNSG' A
#
# COMPACT_ATOMS: atom_id res chain seq x y z
N MET A 1 -3.01 19.43 -10.93
CA MET A 1 -4.02 18.36 -10.74
C MET A 1 -3.73 17.65 -9.44
N ASN A 2 -4.75 17.32 -8.65
CA ASN A 2 -4.57 16.48 -7.46
C ASN A 2 -4.44 15.02 -7.88
N LYS A 3 -3.36 14.36 -7.46
CA LYS A 3 -3.17 12.93 -7.67
C LYS A 3 -4.06 12.13 -6.71
N ILE A 4 -4.62 11.03 -7.20
CA ILE A 4 -5.27 10.02 -6.38
C ILE A 4 -4.16 9.25 -5.64
N LYS A 5 -4.12 9.43 -4.32
CA LYS A 5 -3.18 8.76 -3.43
C LYS A 5 -3.69 7.39 -3.05
N VAL A 6 -2.88 6.38 -3.29
CA VAL A 6 -3.13 4.98 -2.91
C VAL A 6 -2.12 4.63 -1.83
N LEU A 7 -2.58 4.46 -0.59
CA LEU A 7 -1.75 3.96 0.51
C LEU A 7 -1.80 2.43 0.50
N PHE A 8 -0.66 1.81 0.25
CA PHE A 8 -0.49 0.35 0.30
C PHE A 8 0.14 -0.03 1.63
N LEU A 9 -0.65 -0.65 2.50
CA LEU A 9 -0.22 -1.14 3.80
C LEU A 9 0.06 -2.63 3.70
N ALA A 10 1.23 -3.03 4.16
CA ALA A 10 1.59 -4.43 4.15
C ALA A 10 2.12 -4.94 5.50
N ALA A 11 1.39 -5.87 6.10
CA ALA A 11 1.77 -6.53 7.34
C ALA A 11 2.49 -7.84 7.03
N ASN A 12 3.78 -7.92 7.36
CA ASN A 12 4.61 -9.13 7.15
C ASN A 12 5.38 -9.54 8.41
N PRO A 13 4.69 -9.82 9.53
CA PRO A 13 5.34 -10.13 10.79
C PRO A 13 6.30 -11.33 10.70
N PHE A 14 6.03 -12.26 9.77
CA PHE A 14 6.82 -13.50 9.61
C PHE A 14 7.72 -13.52 8.37
N LYS A 15 7.78 -12.43 7.57
CA LYS A 15 8.56 -12.34 6.33
C LYS A 15 8.25 -13.43 5.28
N ASN A 16 7.04 -14.00 5.32
CA ASN A 16 6.64 -15.11 4.45
C ASN A 16 5.87 -14.65 3.20
N LEU A 17 5.57 -13.35 3.09
CA LEU A 17 4.89 -12.77 1.93
C LEU A 17 5.89 -12.05 1.01
N ASN A 18 5.75 -12.26 -0.30
CA ASN A 18 6.51 -11.58 -1.35
C ASN A 18 5.96 -10.18 -1.65
N LEU A 19 5.76 -9.36 -0.62
CA LEU A 19 5.13 -8.04 -0.74
C LEU A 19 5.95 -7.06 -1.58
N ASP A 20 7.27 -7.19 -1.56
CA ASP A 20 8.14 -6.40 -2.43
C ASP A 20 7.86 -6.68 -3.92
N VAL A 21 7.50 -7.92 -4.25
CA VAL A 21 7.12 -8.32 -5.62
C VAL A 21 5.77 -7.70 -5.98
N GLU A 22 4.82 -7.69 -5.05
CA GLU A 22 3.50 -7.07 -5.26
C GLU A 22 3.61 -5.56 -5.47
N VAL A 23 4.31 -4.84 -4.58
CA VAL A 23 4.54 -3.39 -4.71
C VAL A 23 5.25 -3.06 -6.01
N ARG A 24 6.26 -3.85 -6.38
CA ARG A 24 6.97 -3.68 -7.66
C ARG A 24 6.02 -3.85 -8.85
N SER A 25 5.21 -4.91 -8.85
CA SER A 25 4.25 -5.18 -9.92
C SER A 25 3.20 -4.08 -10.07
N ILE A 26 2.64 -3.57 -8.96
CA ILE A 26 1.69 -2.45 -8.97
C ILE A 26 2.36 -1.19 -9.52
N THR A 27 3.59 -0.90 -9.07
CA THR A 27 4.35 0.27 -9.53
C THR A 27 4.63 0.21 -11.03
N GLU A 28 5.03 -0.95 -11.55
CA GLU A 28 5.29 -1.17 -12.98
C GLU A 28 4.02 -0.96 -13.82
N LYS A 29 2.88 -1.51 -13.38
CA LYS A 29 1.60 -1.33 -14.06
C LYS A 29 1.14 0.14 -14.07
N ILE A 30 1.28 0.85 -12.95
CA ILE A 30 0.96 2.28 -12.88
C ILE A 30 1.82 3.05 -13.88
N ARG A 31 3.13 2.80 -13.94
CA ARG A 31 4.05 3.48 -14.88
C ARG A 31 3.71 3.22 -16.35
N ALA A 32 3.26 2.00 -16.67
CA ALA A 32 2.85 1.62 -18.01
C ALA A 32 1.48 2.19 -18.43
N SER A 33 0.67 2.66 -17.48
CA SER A 33 -0.66 3.21 -17.77
C SER A 33 -0.61 4.60 -18.40
N GLU A 34 -1.61 4.89 -19.25
CA GLU A 34 -1.81 6.21 -19.86
C GLU A 34 -2.01 7.33 -18.82
N HIS A 35 -2.61 6.98 -17.67
CA HIS A 35 -2.94 7.91 -16.59
C HIS A 35 -1.98 7.85 -15.40
N ARG A 36 -0.73 7.43 -15.62
CA ARG A 36 0.28 7.29 -14.55
C ARG A 36 0.45 8.53 -13.67
N ASP A 37 0.25 9.71 -14.25
CA ASP A 37 0.43 10.99 -13.55
C ASP A 37 -0.73 11.33 -12.62
N TYR A 38 -1.85 10.62 -12.72
CA TYR A 38 -3.01 10.75 -11.83
C TYR A 38 -2.92 9.89 -10.58
N LEU A 39 -2.03 8.89 -10.55
CA LEU A 39 -1.89 7.97 -9.42
C LEU A 39 -0.59 8.25 -8.65
N GLN A 40 -0.68 8.18 -7.33
CA GLN A 40 0.48 8.15 -6.44
C GLN A 40 0.36 6.94 -5.51
N LEU A 41 1.21 5.93 -5.74
CA LEU A 41 1.34 4.79 -4.84
C LEU A 41 2.28 5.15 -3.68
N ILE A 42 1.84 4.91 -2.45
CA ILE A 42 2.59 5.12 -1.21
C ILE A 42 2.71 3.77 -0.50
N PRO A 43 3.82 3.04 -0.68
CA PRO A 43 4.03 1.77 0.01
C PRO A 43 4.50 2.00 1.45
N ALA A 44 3.81 1.38 2.40
CA ALA A 44 4.18 1.28 3.81
C ALA A 44 4.25 -0.20 4.20
N LEU A 45 5.47 -0.69 4.33
CA LEU A 45 5.78 -2.10 4.60
C LEU A 45 6.02 -2.35 6.09
N ALA A 46 5.84 -3.60 6.50
CA ALA A 46 6.04 -4.05 7.89
C ALA A 46 5.20 -3.26 8.92
N VAL A 47 4.03 -2.79 8.51
CA VAL A 47 3.12 -2.00 9.34
C VAL A 47 2.51 -2.84 10.46
N ARG A 48 2.46 -2.25 11.64
CA ARG A 48 1.75 -2.72 12.81
C ARG A 48 0.35 -2.10 12.85
N PRO A 49 -0.61 -2.68 13.59
CA PRO A 49 -1.94 -2.09 13.75
C PRO A 49 -1.90 -0.64 14.24
N ASP A 50 -0.97 -0.31 15.14
CA ASP A 50 -0.82 1.04 15.70
C ASP A 50 -0.36 2.08 14.66
N ASP A 51 0.32 1.64 13.59
CA ASP A 51 0.79 2.53 12.52
C ASP A 51 -0.36 3.00 11.61
N LEU A 52 -1.50 2.29 11.62
CA LEU A 52 -2.61 2.52 10.68
C LEU A 52 -3.15 3.95 10.78
N LEU A 53 -3.53 4.39 11.97
CA LEU A 53 -4.13 5.71 12.17
C LEU A 53 -3.13 6.83 11.87
N GLN A 54 -1.86 6.61 12.21
CA GLN A 54 -0.80 7.56 11.89
C GLN A 54 -0.64 7.72 10.38
N LEU A 55 -0.50 6.61 9.64
CA LEU A 55 -0.31 6.62 8.19
C LEU A 55 -1.51 7.16 7.42
N LEU A 56 -2.73 6.88 7.90
CA LEU A 56 -3.94 7.47 7.34
C LEU A 56 -3.96 9.00 7.50
N ASN A 57 -3.61 9.50 8.68
CA ASN A 57 -3.60 10.94 8.97
C ASN A 57 -2.47 11.68 8.25
N GLU A 58 -1.30 11.05 8.12
CA GLU A 58 -0.13 11.60 7.43
C GLU A 58 -0.38 11.71 5.93
N HIS A 59 -0.83 10.62 5.30
CA HIS A 59 -0.94 10.57 3.84
C HIS A 59 -2.28 11.07 3.31
N LYS A 60 -3.34 11.01 4.12
CA LYS A 60 -4.73 11.30 3.73
C LYS A 60 -5.06 10.67 2.38
N PRO A 61 -4.95 9.33 2.27
CA PRO A 61 -5.09 8.64 1.00
C PRO A 61 -6.55 8.69 0.50
N HIS A 62 -6.71 8.55 -0.81
CA HIS A 62 -8.04 8.39 -1.42
C HIS A 62 -8.43 6.90 -1.45
N ILE A 63 -7.43 6.02 -1.55
CA ILE A 63 -7.59 4.57 -1.60
C ILE A 63 -6.64 3.95 -0.58
N LEU A 64 -7.17 3.03 0.23
CA LEU A 64 -6.39 2.19 1.13
C LEU A 64 -6.35 0.76 0.58
N HIS A 65 -5.15 0.21 0.37
CA HIS A 65 -4.93 -1.18 0.01
C HIS A 65 -4.21 -1.86 1.18
N PHE A 66 -4.72 -3.00 1.65
CA PHE A 66 -4.13 -3.77 2.74
C PHE A 66 -3.75 -5.17 2.26
N SER A 67 -2.46 -5.53 2.39
CA SER A 67 -1.93 -6.87 2.11
C SER A 67 -1.30 -7.45 3.37
N GLY A 68 -1.74 -8.62 3.82
CA GLY A 68 -1.16 -9.25 5.01
C GLY A 68 -1.65 -10.67 5.23
N HIS A 69 -1.02 -11.37 6.16
CA HIS A 69 -1.54 -12.64 6.66
C HIS A 69 -2.70 -12.34 7.62
N GLY A 70 -3.93 -12.57 7.16
CA GLY A 70 -5.06 -12.73 8.07
C GLY A 70 -4.86 -14.00 8.90
N ASN A 71 -5.18 -13.93 10.19
CA ASN A 71 -5.30 -15.13 11.02
C ASN A 71 -6.79 -15.51 11.15
N ASN A 72 -7.11 -16.63 11.79
CA ASN A 72 -8.51 -17.05 12.00
C ASN A 72 -9.36 -16.05 12.82
N SER A 73 -8.75 -15.06 13.43
CA SER A 73 -9.39 -14.03 14.25
C SER A 73 -9.50 -12.67 13.55
N GLY A 74 -9.01 -12.56 12.30
CA GLY A 74 -8.84 -11.28 11.60
C GLY A 74 -7.44 -10.74 11.79
#